data_AF-B0BYD3-F1
#
_entry.id   AF-B0BYD3-F1
#
_cell.length_a   1.000
_cell.length_b   1.000
_cell.length_c   1.000
_cell.angle_alpha   90.00
_cell.angle_beta   90.00
_cell.angle_gamma   90.00
#
_symmetry.space_group_name_H-M   'P 1'
#
loop_
_entity.id
_entity.type
_entity.pdbx_description
1 polymer ?
#
loop_
_entity_poly.entity_id
_entity_poly.type
_entity_poly.pdbx_seq_one_letter_code
_entity_poly.pdbx_strand_id
1 'polypeptide(L)' 'MAIFMTVITNRISNALDIILSNVVKEIARPKGYIIRKAIESYIEEKADLLIAVSCVEKREEVISLEDIKKKYGLED' A
#
# COMPACT_ATOMS: atom_id res chain seq x y z
N MET A 1 -15.58 8.90 20.16
CA MET A 1 -14.58 8.65 19.10
C MET A 1 -15.21 9.07 17.78
N ALA A 2 -14.78 10.17 17.18
CA ALA A 2 -15.34 10.62 15.90
C ALA A 2 -14.91 9.65 14.81
N ILE A 3 -15.88 9.09 14.08
CA ILE A 3 -15.60 8.30 12.88
C ILE A 3 -15.32 9.31 11.77
N PHE A 4 -14.04 9.51 11.44
CA PHE A 4 -13.67 10.32 10.28
C PHE A 4 -13.92 9.49 9.01
N MET A 5 -14.91 9.91 8.21
CA MET A 5 -15.17 9.33 6.90
C MET A 5 -14.24 9.99 5.88
N THR A 6 -13.25 9.26 5.40
CA THR A 6 -12.37 9.70 4.30
C THR A 6 -12.92 9.18 2.97
N VAL A 7 -13.00 10.07 1.97
CA VAL A 7 -13.43 9.73 0.61
C VAL A 7 -12.22 9.70 -0.31
N ILE A 8 -12.12 8.65 -1.13
CA ILE A 8 -11.08 8.50 -2.16
C ILE A 8 -11.78 8.51 -3.51
N THR A 9 -11.34 9.39 -4.42
CA THR A 9 -11.83 9.47 -5.79
C THR A 9 -10.67 9.23 -6.74
N ASN A 10 -10.80 8.23 -7.62
CA ASN A 10 -9.81 7.94 -8.65
C ASN A 10 -10.50 7.53 -9.95
N ARG A 11 -9.89 7.85 -11.10
CA ARG A 11 -10.37 7.44 -12.42
C ARG A 11 -9.90 6.02 -12.69
N ILE A 12 -10.81 5.17 -13.13
CA ILE A 12 -10.52 3.81 -13.58
C ILE A 12 -10.95 3.65 -15.04
N SER A 13 -10.38 2.66 -15.72
CA SER A 13 -10.80 2.33 -17.08
C SER A 13 -12.22 1.73 -17.07
N ASN A 14 -12.96 1.93 -18.17
CA ASN A 14 -14.29 1.34 -18.33
C ASN A 14 -14.26 -0.19 -18.24
N ALA A 15 -13.20 -0.82 -18.76
CA ALA A 15 -13.00 -2.26 -18.66
C ALA A 15 -12.93 -2.73 -17.20
N LEU A 16 -12.20 -2.01 -16.34
CA LEU A 16 -12.11 -2.34 -14.93
C LEU A 16 -13.45 -2.14 -14.21
N ASP A 17 -14.19 -1.08 -14.53
CA ASP A 17 -15.51 -0.85 -13.95
C ASP A 17 -16.52 -1.95 -14.31
N ILE A 18 -16.48 -2.46 -15.55
CA ILE A 18 -17.31 -3.59 -16.00
C ILE A 18 -16.98 -4.84 -15.19
N ILE A 19 -15.69 -5.17 -15.04
CA ILE A 19 -15.25 -6.34 -14.25
C ILE A 19 -15.71 -6.20 -12.81
N LEU A 20 -15.47 -5.04 -12.18
CA LEU A 20 -15.87 -4.77 -10.80
C LEU A 20 -17.39 -4.87 -10.62
N SER A 21 -18.16 -4.37 -11.59
CA SER A 21 -19.63 -4.45 -11.58
C SER A 21 -20.14 -5.89 -11.64
N ASN A 22 -19.47 -6.76 -12.39
CA ASN A 22 -19.84 -8.18 -12.46
C ASN A 22 -19.55 -8.90 -11.14
N VAL A 23 -18.38 -8.68 -10.54
CA VAL A 23 -18.05 -9.29 -9.25
C VAL A 23 -19.03 -8.86 -8.16
N VAL A 24 -19.38 -7.58 -8.10
CA VAL A 24 -20.35 -7.02 -7.14
C VAL A 24 -21.73 -7.69 -7.24
N LYS A 25 -22.18 -8.02 -8.46
CA LYS A 25 -23.47 -8.70 -8.67
C LYS A 25 -23.47 -10.09 -8.05
N GLU A 26 -22.39 -10.85 -8.23
CA GLU A 26 -22.27 -12.22 -7.73
C GLU A 26 -22.20 -12.28 -6.20
N ILE A 27 -21.52 -11.31 -5.56
CA ILE A 27 -21.29 -11.35 -4.10
C ILE A 27 -22.30 -10.53 -3.28
N ALA A 28 -23.25 -9.85 -3.94
CA ALA A 28 -24.24 -8.97 -3.31
C ALA A 28 -23.64 -7.91 -2.35
N ARG A 29 -22.50 -7.32 -2.74
CA ARG A 29 -21.82 -6.25 -1.97
C ARG A 29 -21.50 -5.06 -2.87
N PRO A 30 -21.59 -3.81 -2.39
CA PRO A 30 -21.33 -2.63 -3.21
C PRO A 30 -19.86 -2.54 -3.64
N LYS A 31 -19.58 -1.86 -4.76
CA LYS A 31 -18.22 -1.63 -5.29
C LYS A 31 -17.24 -1.12 -4.23
N GLY A 32 -17.67 -0.17 -3.41
CA GLY A 32 -16.86 0.39 -2.33
C GLY A 32 -16.42 -0.62 -1.27
N TYR A 33 -17.18 -1.70 -1.04
CA TYR A 33 -16.77 -2.78 -0.14
C TYR A 33 -15.56 -3.53 -0.70
N ILE A 34 -15.63 -3.91 -1.98
CA ILE A 34 -14.54 -4.62 -2.66
C ILE A 34 -13.31 -3.73 -2.75
N ILE A 35 -13.46 -2.46 -3.16
CA ILE A 35 -12.33 -1.52 -3.26
C ILE A 35 -11.64 -1.36 -1.90
N ARG A 36 -12.41 -1.18 -0.82
CA ARG A 36 -11.87 -1.09 0.54
C ARG A 36 -11.08 -2.34 0.90
N LYS A 37 -11.66 -3.53 0.70
CA LYS A 37 -11.01 -4.80 1.03
C LYS A 37 -9.77 -5.05 0.18
N ALA A 38 -9.81 -4.70 -1.10
CA ALA A 38 -8.65 -4.79 -1.98
C ALA A 38 -7.50 -3.90 -1.50
N ILE A 39 -7.78 -2.68 -1.04
CA ILE A 39 -6.76 -1.78 -0.48
C ILE A 39 -6.22 -2.34 0.84
N GLU A 40 -7.09 -2.78 1.75
CA GLU A 40 -6.69 -3.39 3.03
C GLU A 40 -5.75 -4.57 2.79
N SER A 41 -6.15 -5.54 1.96
CA SER A 41 -5.33 -6.71 1.65
C SER A 41 -4.04 -6.36 0.91
N TYR A 42 -4.08 -5.39 -0.02
CA TYR A 42 -2.88 -4.97 -0.74
C TYR A 42 -1.84 -4.34 0.19
N ILE A 43 -2.28 -3.50 1.13
CA ILE A 43 -1.36 -2.89 2.11
C ILE A 43 -0.80 -3.96 3.04
N GLU A 44 -1.65 -4.83 3.58
CA GLU A 44 -1.24 -5.92 4.48
C GLU A 44 -0.19 -6.83 3.84
N GLU A 45 -0.34 -7.16 2.55
CA GLU A 45 0.58 -8.05 1.85
C GLU A 45 1.82 -7.36 1.27
N LYS A 46 1.75 -6.08 0.91
CA LYS A 46 2.75 -5.43 0.05
C LYS A 46 3.44 -4.22 0.67
N ALA A 47 3.01 -3.70 1.82
CA ALA A 47 3.55 -2.47 2.39
C ALA A 47 5.08 -2.51 2.52
N ASP A 48 5.63 -3.52 3.19
CA ASP A 48 7.07 -3.63 3.43
C ASP A 48 7.88 -3.72 2.13
N LEU A 49 7.38 -4.51 1.18
CA LEU A 49 8.01 -4.66 -0.13
C LEU A 49 8.03 -3.35 -0.91
N LEU A 50 6.91 -2.61 -0.93
CA LEU A 50 6.81 -1.32 -1.62
C LEU A 50 7.76 -0.28 -1.02
N ILE A 51 7.89 -0.27 0.31
CA ILE A 51 8.84 0.60 1.02
C ILE A 51 10.28 0.22 0.62
N ALA A 52 10.63 -1.07 0.68
CA ALA A 52 11.96 -1.55 0.34
C ALA A 52 12.34 -1.21 -1.12
N VAL A 53 11.42 -1.44 -2.07
CA VAL A 53 11.61 -1.06 -3.48
C VAL A 53 11.81 0.43 -3.61
N SER A 54 10.98 1.26 -2.95
CA SER A 54 11.14 2.71 -2.98
C SER A 54 12.49 3.17 -2.44
N CYS A 55 13.01 2.55 -1.37
CA CYS A 55 14.35 2.84 -0.86
C CYS A 55 15.44 2.54 -1.90
N VAL A 56 15.33 1.44 -2.63
CA VAL A 56 16.27 1.08 -3.71
C VAL A 56 16.17 2.07 -4.89
N GLU A 57 14.96 2.44 -5.29
CA GLU A 57 14.73 3.35 -6.43
C GLU A 57 15.22 4.77 -6.19
N LYS A 58 15.12 5.27 -4.95
CA LYS A 58 15.60 6.61 -4.59
C LYS A 58 17.12 6.76 -4.67
N ARG A 59 17.87 5.65 -4.69
CA ARG A 59 19.35 5.62 -4.76
C ARG A 59 20.00 6.54 -3.72
N GLU A 60 19.43 6.60 -2.53
CA GLU A 60 20.01 7.33 -1.41
C GLU A 60 21.36 6.72 -1.02
N GLU A 61 22.19 7.49 -0.33
CA GLU A 61 23.49 7.04 0.13
C GLU A 61 23.31 5.83 1.06
N VAL A 62 23.85 4.68 0.64
CA VAL A 62 23.81 3.45 1.41
C VAL A 62 25.00 3.45 2.36
N ILE A 63 24.74 3.27 3.65
CA ILE A 63 25.76 3.13 4.69
C ILE A 63 25.70 1.70 5.25
N SER A 64 26.85 1.10 5.54
CA SER A 64 26.91 -0.23 6.13
C SER A 64 26.44 -0.20 7.60
N LEU A 65 26.07 -1.36 8.13
CA LEU A 65 25.68 -1.45 9.54
C LEU A 65 26.87 -1.14 10.45
N GLU A 66 28.07 -1.55 10.05
CA GLU A 66 29.33 -1.29 10.73
C GLU A 66 29.62 0.22 10.79
N ASP A 67 29.45 0.93 9.67
CA ASP A 67 29.65 2.38 9.60
C ASP A 67 28.59 3.14 10.41
N ILE A 68 27.34 2.66 10.46
CA ILE A 68 26.30 3.20 11.35
C ILE A 68 26.72 3.02 12.81
N LYS A 69 27.11 1.80 13.21
CA LYS A 69 27.52 1.52 14.59
C LYS A 69 28.69 2.40 15.01
N LYS A 70 29.70 2.54 14.15
CA LYS A 70 30.84 3.43 14.35
C LYS A 70 30.43 4.89 14.50
N LYS A 71 29.55 5.38 13.62
CA LYS A 71 29.07 6.77 13.62
C LYS A 71 28.34 7.15 14.90
N TYR A 72 27.61 6.21 15.50
CA TYR A 72 26.80 6.44 16.71
C TYR A 72 27.41 5.88 18.00
N GLY A 73 28.61 5.30 17.96
CA GLY A 73 29.26 4.72 19.13
C GLY A 73 28.51 3.50 19.69
N LEU A 74 27.86 2.73 18.81
CA LEU A 74 27.15 1.48 19.13
C LEU A 74 28.02 0.25 18.79
N GLU A 75 29.34 0.41 18.82
CA GLU A 75 30.31 -0.69 18.70
C GLU A 75 30.33 -1.44 20.04
N ASP A 76 30.07 -2.75 20.01
CA ASP A 76 30.21 -3.64 21.18
C ASP A 76 31.69 -3.88 21.52
#